data_AF-A0AAU6PAW3-F1
#
_entry.id   AF-A0AAU6PAW3-F1
#
_cell.length_a   1.000
_cell.length_b   1.000
_cell.length_c   1.000
_cell.angle_alpha   90.00
_cell.angle_beta   90.00
_cell.angle_gamma   90.00
#
_symmetry.space_group_name_H-M   'P 1'
#
loop_
_entity.id
_entity.type
_entity.pdbx_description
1 polymer ?
#
loop_
_entity_poly.entity_id
_entity_poly.type
_entity_poly.pdbx_seq_one_letter_code
_entity_poly.pdbx_strand_id
1 'polypeptide(L)'
;MNKTLTILLASLLFFFNCQKEDSFQGETTNFGVVEYYQPFLFCKCDTITLSKSLRFNFNDYSLEKSSSATIKFVGEFQKEIRDKSLQLYINDNKVIDNTFTINSKNAKTGTLKLGLKLLPNYPEGYTSGFISVAQHSLDLINNNDLNTSNETRIFKWEAEHKLIMNPLKKALIIVFTFISSALIIWFLFLRNKIYPKFKKGRIQILSPYFGSVLLNRNIKLIILTSSPKKQKYFNKVFTGKIQYEINPIYDKDIILRPGRGKKIKIKLPLGTQISPPSINLEPYNSYKVKTEKHIIEIQYS
;
A
#
# COMPACT_ATOMS: atom_id res chain seq x y z
N MET A 1 34.72 14.48 19.72
CA MET A 1 34.54 14.03 18.31
C MET A 1 35.07 12.61 18.21
N ASN A 2 34.18 11.67 17.86
CA ASN A 2 34.24 10.26 18.21
C ASN A 2 35.18 9.42 17.33
N LYS A 3 36.23 8.84 17.94
CA LYS A 3 37.12 7.83 17.34
C LYS A 3 36.43 6.47 17.10
N THR A 4 35.22 6.28 17.63
CA THR A 4 34.43 5.05 17.45
C THR A 4 33.70 4.98 16.11
N LEU A 5 33.49 6.12 15.43
CA LEU A 5 32.79 6.14 14.13
C LEU A 5 33.71 5.69 12.97
N THR A 6 35.02 5.89 13.08
CA THR A 6 35.99 5.51 12.05
C THR A 6 36.31 4.02 12.02
N ILE A 7 36.16 3.31 13.14
CA ILE A 7 36.41 1.85 13.22
C ILE A 7 35.26 1.06 12.59
N LEU A 8 34.02 1.60 12.62
CA LEU A 8 32.84 0.95 12.04
C LEU A 8 32.75 1.10 10.51
N LEU A 9 33.41 2.12 9.94
CA LEU A 9 33.49 2.32 8.49
C LEU A 9 34.60 1.47 7.84
N ALA A 10 35.62 1.09 8.61
CA ALA A 10 36.76 0.29 8.12
C ALA A 10 36.49 -1.22 8.08
N SER A 11 35.55 -1.75 8.89
CA SER A 11 35.18 -3.17 8.83
C SER A 11 34.24 -3.51 7.66
N LEU A 12 33.66 -2.50 7.01
CA LEU A 12 32.77 -2.68 5.85
C LEU A 12 33.53 -2.93 4.52
N LEU A 13 34.85 -2.80 4.51
CA LEU A 13 35.68 -2.89 3.29
C LEU A 13 36.37 -4.25 3.09
N PHE A 14 36.17 -5.23 3.98
CA PHE A 14 36.89 -6.51 3.93
C PHE A 14 36.09 -7.72 3.42
N PHE A 15 34.86 -7.55 2.92
CA PHE A 15 34.01 -8.69 2.52
C PHE A 15 33.77 -8.88 1.02
N PHE A 16 34.40 -8.12 0.13
CA PHE A 16 34.31 -8.37 -1.31
C PHE A 16 35.52 -9.12 -1.84
N ASN A 17 35.71 -10.35 -1.34
CA ASN A 17 36.50 -11.32 -2.08
C ASN A 17 35.60 -11.88 -3.20
N CYS A 18 35.53 -11.13 -4.30
CA CYS A 18 34.79 -11.51 -5.50
C CYS A 18 35.52 -12.71 -6.11
N GLN A 19 35.08 -13.93 -5.79
CA GLN A 19 35.54 -15.12 -6.50
C GLN A 19 35.20 -14.92 -7.96
N LYS A 20 36.23 -14.95 -8.81
CA LYS A 20 36.08 -14.86 -10.25
C LYS A 20 35.36 -16.13 -10.70
N GLU A 21 34.07 -15.99 -10.97
CA GLU A 21 33.23 -17.05 -11.48
C GLU A 21 33.71 -17.41 -12.90
N ASP A 22 33.89 -18.70 -13.20
CA ASP A 22 34.33 -19.14 -14.52
C ASP A 22 33.33 -18.65 -15.58
N SER A 23 33.77 -17.69 -16.39
CA SER A 23 32.92 -17.06 -17.39
C SER A 23 32.68 -18.05 -18.53
N PHE A 24 31.45 -18.55 -18.63
CA PHE A 24 30.99 -19.28 -19.82
C PHE A 24 31.20 -18.39 -21.07
N GLN A 25 31.93 -18.89 -22.07
CA GLN A 25 32.28 -18.15 -23.29
C GLN A 25 31.30 -18.36 -24.45
N GLY A 26 30.14 -18.99 -24.22
CA GLY A 26 29.11 -19.21 -25.25
C GLY A 26 28.01 -18.16 -25.27
N GLU A 27 27.01 -18.38 -26.11
CA GLU A 27 25.87 -17.48 -26.27
C GLU A 27 24.99 -17.44 -25.00
N THR A 28 24.53 -16.23 -24.64
CA THR A 28 23.65 -16.01 -23.48
C THR A 28 22.34 -15.33 -23.89
N THR A 29 21.21 -15.72 -23.28
CA THR A 29 19.95 -14.97 -23.37
C THR A 29 19.48 -14.60 -21.98
N ASN A 30 19.13 -13.32 -21.84
CA ASN A 30 18.40 -12.84 -20.69
C ASN A 30 16.90 -12.82 -21.05
N PHE A 31 16.11 -13.67 -20.39
CA PHE A 31 14.67 -13.72 -20.54
C PHE A 31 13.96 -12.47 -19.99
N GLY A 32 14.60 -11.73 -19.08
CA GLY A 32 14.12 -10.51 -18.45
C GLY A 32 13.73 -10.70 -16.99
N VAL A 33 12.89 -9.78 -16.50
CA VAL A 33 12.44 -9.73 -15.11
C VAL A 33 10.97 -10.17 -15.03
N VAL A 34 10.67 -11.14 -14.17
CA VAL A 34 9.30 -11.48 -13.76
C VAL A 34 9.00 -10.78 -12.46
N GLU A 35 8.05 -9.86 -12.51
CA GLU A 35 7.46 -9.30 -11.31
C GLU A 35 6.32 -10.22 -10.84
N TYR A 36 6.31 -10.53 -9.54
CA TYR A 36 5.25 -11.30 -8.91
C TYR A 36 4.88 -10.71 -7.56
N TYR A 37 3.68 -11.02 -7.07
CA TYR A 37 3.26 -10.61 -5.72
C TYR A 37 2.56 -11.74 -5.00
N GLN A 38 2.75 -11.81 -3.69
CA GLN A 38 2.02 -12.77 -2.88
C GLN A 38 0.50 -12.50 -2.90
N PRO A 39 -0.34 -13.55 -2.83
CA PRO A 39 -1.78 -13.39 -2.77
C PRO A 39 -2.18 -12.57 -1.55
N PHE A 40 -3.15 -11.68 -1.72
CA PHE A 40 -3.64 -10.82 -0.64
C PHE A 40 -5.15 -10.63 -0.75
N LEU A 41 -5.87 -11.00 0.32
CA LEU A 41 -7.33 -11.05 0.34
C LEU A 41 -7.87 -11.91 -0.82
N PHE A 42 -8.63 -11.31 -1.74
CA PHE A 42 -9.21 -11.96 -2.92
C PHE A 42 -8.37 -11.78 -4.18
N CYS A 43 -7.28 -11.01 -4.12
CA CYS A 43 -6.37 -10.83 -5.25
C CYS A 43 -5.38 -12.00 -5.30
N LYS A 44 -5.59 -12.91 -6.25
CA LYS A 44 -4.72 -14.06 -6.50
C LYS A 44 -3.38 -13.61 -7.06
N CYS A 45 -2.34 -14.40 -6.81
CA CYS A 45 -1.04 -14.16 -7.42
C CYS A 45 -1.13 -14.33 -8.94
N ASP A 46 -0.47 -13.43 -9.67
CA ASP A 46 -0.28 -13.52 -11.10
C ASP A 46 1.21 -13.70 -11.41
N THR A 47 1.53 -14.58 -12.36
CA THR A 47 2.90 -14.85 -12.81
C THR A 47 2.89 -14.94 -14.33
N ILE A 48 3.67 -14.08 -14.96
CA ILE A 48 3.80 -14.01 -16.41
C ILE A 48 4.85 -15.02 -16.86
N THR A 49 4.62 -15.69 -17.99
CA THR A 49 5.63 -16.54 -18.62
C THR A 49 6.56 -15.65 -19.45
N LEU A 50 7.84 -15.62 -19.11
CA LEU A 50 8.86 -14.98 -19.93
C LEU A 50 9.02 -15.80 -21.20
N SER A 51 9.11 -15.16 -22.37
CA SER A 51 9.31 -15.90 -23.61
C SER A 51 10.41 -15.31 -24.49
N LYS A 52 11.22 -16.17 -25.09
CA LYS A 52 12.25 -15.83 -26.07
C LYS A 52 12.17 -16.77 -27.25
N SER A 53 12.44 -16.25 -28.44
CA SER A 53 12.46 -17.04 -29.67
C SER A 53 13.89 -17.42 -30.02
N LEU A 54 14.19 -18.70 -30.11
CA LEU A 54 15.44 -19.22 -30.66
C LEU A 54 15.22 -19.67 -32.09
N ARG A 55 16.15 -19.34 -32.99
CA ARG A 55 16.13 -19.83 -34.37
C ARG A 55 17.10 -21.00 -34.50
N PHE A 56 16.70 -22.02 -35.25
CA PHE A 56 17.58 -23.15 -35.57
C PHE A 56 17.61 -23.38 -37.08
N ASN A 57 18.72 -23.96 -37.55
CA ASN A 57 18.95 -24.29 -38.95
C ASN A 57 19.77 -25.58 -39.05
N PHE A 58 19.27 -26.58 -39.78
CA PHE A 58 20.02 -27.79 -40.12
C PHE A 58 20.73 -27.61 -41.45
N ASN A 59 21.99 -28.03 -41.52
CA ASN A 59 22.71 -28.09 -42.80
C ASN A 59 22.17 -29.24 -43.68
N ASP A 60 22.56 -29.23 -44.95
CA ASP A 60 22.05 -30.20 -45.94
C ASP A 60 22.37 -31.65 -45.56
N TYR A 61 23.55 -31.90 -44.98
CA TYR A 61 23.94 -33.22 -44.50
C TYR A 61 23.04 -33.73 -43.36
N SER A 62 22.71 -32.87 -42.39
CA SER A 62 21.82 -33.22 -41.27
C SER A 62 20.39 -33.49 -41.73
N LEU A 63 19.97 -32.89 -42.85
CA LEU A 63 18.68 -33.15 -43.48
C LEU A 63 18.68 -34.50 -44.17
N GLU A 64 19.71 -34.80 -44.96
CA GLU A 64 19.87 -36.10 -45.64
C GLU A 64 19.88 -37.26 -44.64
N LYS A 65 20.60 -37.10 -43.52
CA LYS A 65 20.69 -38.10 -42.44
C LYS A 65 19.49 -38.09 -41.50
N SER A 66 18.51 -37.21 -41.70
CA SER A 66 17.35 -37.09 -40.80
C SER A 66 17.74 -36.91 -39.33
N SER A 67 18.78 -36.13 -39.09
CA SER A 67 19.37 -35.95 -37.77
C SER A 67 18.42 -35.30 -36.77
N SER A 68 18.64 -35.58 -35.49
CA SER A 68 17.89 -35.00 -34.38
C SER A 68 18.78 -34.61 -33.21
N ALA A 69 18.29 -33.67 -32.41
CA ALA A 69 18.91 -33.25 -31.17
C ALA A 69 17.83 -33.12 -30.09
N THR A 70 18.01 -33.87 -29.00
CA THR A 70 17.23 -33.73 -27.78
C THR A 70 17.94 -32.74 -26.87
N ILE A 71 17.32 -31.58 -26.74
CA ILE A 71 17.75 -30.49 -25.89
C ILE A 71 17.19 -30.70 -24.49
N LYS A 72 18.01 -30.42 -23.47
CA LYS A 72 17.63 -30.44 -22.06
C LYS A 72 17.94 -29.10 -21.40
N PHE A 73 17.06 -28.62 -20.54
CA PHE A 73 17.35 -27.50 -19.67
C PHE A 73 17.97 -28.01 -18.37
N VAL A 74 19.13 -27.46 -18.03
CA VAL A 74 19.90 -27.79 -16.83
C VAL A 74 20.20 -26.53 -16.03
N GLY A 75 20.40 -26.68 -14.72
CA GLY A 75 20.85 -25.58 -13.87
C GLY A 75 22.33 -25.23 -14.08
N GLU A 76 22.83 -24.30 -13.28
CA GLU A 76 24.19 -23.75 -13.34
C GLU A 76 25.31 -24.81 -13.31
N PHE A 77 25.10 -25.91 -12.58
CA PHE A 77 26.08 -27.01 -12.45
C PHE A 77 25.75 -28.23 -13.32
N GLN A 78 25.05 -28.05 -14.44
CA GLN A 78 24.51 -29.12 -15.29
C GLN A 78 23.60 -30.14 -14.56
N LYS A 79 23.18 -29.82 -13.34
CA LYS A 79 22.22 -30.62 -12.58
C LYS A 79 20.83 -30.41 -13.16
N GLU A 80 20.06 -31.49 -13.16
CA GLU A 80 18.66 -31.44 -13.54
C GLU A 80 17.87 -30.47 -12.66
N ILE A 81 17.05 -29.62 -13.29
CA ILE A 81 16.21 -28.68 -12.58
C ILE A 81 15.03 -29.45 -11.98
N ARG A 82 15.12 -29.73 -10.67
CA ARG A 82 14.09 -30.46 -9.91
C ARG A 82 13.04 -29.55 -9.28
N ASP A 83 13.22 -28.24 -9.38
CA ASP A 83 12.33 -27.28 -8.76
C ASP A 83 11.01 -27.19 -9.54
N LYS A 84 9.92 -27.68 -8.91
CA LYS A 84 8.56 -27.65 -9.48
C LYS A 84 8.02 -26.23 -9.65
N SER A 85 8.61 -25.25 -8.97
CA SER A 85 8.26 -23.84 -9.09
C SER A 85 8.88 -23.16 -10.31
N LEU A 86 9.80 -23.84 -11.01
CA LEU A 86 10.22 -23.48 -12.37
C LEU A 86 9.49 -24.34 -13.39
N GLN A 87 8.82 -23.72 -14.36
CA GLN A 87 8.16 -24.44 -15.45
C GLN A 87 8.68 -23.95 -16.80
N LEU A 88 9.02 -24.90 -17.66
CA LEU A 88 9.53 -24.63 -19.00
C LEU A 88 8.46 -24.91 -20.04
N TYR A 89 8.41 -24.08 -21.06
CA TYR A 89 7.47 -24.15 -22.17
C TYR A 89 8.24 -24.06 -23.48
N ILE A 90 7.80 -24.82 -24.48
CA ILE A 90 8.29 -24.72 -25.86
C ILE A 90 7.09 -24.63 -26.77
N ASN A 91 7.03 -23.56 -27.56
CA ASN A 91 5.89 -23.24 -28.42
C ASN A 91 4.57 -23.27 -27.63
N ASP A 92 4.59 -22.63 -26.46
CA ASP A 92 3.48 -22.52 -25.50
C ASP A 92 3.01 -23.84 -24.85
N ASN A 93 3.66 -24.97 -25.17
CA ASN A 93 3.39 -26.25 -24.52
C ASN A 93 4.38 -26.51 -23.38
N LYS A 94 3.86 -26.96 -22.23
CA LYS A 94 4.71 -27.30 -21.08
C LYS A 94 5.59 -28.50 -21.42
N VAL A 95 6.89 -28.36 -21.16
CA VAL A 95 7.87 -29.42 -21.39
C VAL A 95 7.87 -30.38 -20.21
N ILE A 96 7.81 -31.69 -20.50
CA ILE A 96 7.91 -32.75 -19.50
C ILE A 96 9.40 -33.15 -19.40
N ASP A 97 9.89 -33.37 -18.18
CA ASP A 97 11.28 -33.74 -17.88
C ASP A 97 12.35 -32.76 -18.40
N ASN A 98 11.94 -31.51 -18.66
CA ASN A 98 12.81 -30.44 -19.16
C ASN A 98 13.53 -30.80 -20.47
N THR A 99 13.00 -31.73 -21.27
CA THR A 99 13.60 -32.20 -22.53
C THR A 99 12.69 -31.98 -23.73
N PHE A 100 13.29 -31.67 -24.88
CA PHE A 100 12.58 -31.49 -26.15
C PHE A 100 13.45 -31.86 -27.33
N THR A 101 12.87 -32.57 -28.30
CA THR A 101 13.60 -33.05 -29.47
C THR A 101 13.27 -32.21 -30.69
N ILE A 102 14.32 -31.69 -31.34
CA ILE A 102 14.25 -31.08 -32.66
C ILE A 102 14.67 -32.12 -33.69
N ASN A 103 13.92 -32.25 -34.78
CA ASN A 103 14.20 -33.21 -35.85
C ASN A 103 14.27 -32.48 -37.20
N SER A 104 15.33 -32.76 -37.97
CA SER A 104 15.55 -32.17 -39.28
C SER A 104 14.50 -32.58 -40.32
N LYS A 105 13.83 -33.74 -40.15
CA LYS A 105 12.71 -34.18 -41.00
C LYS A 105 11.54 -33.20 -41.02
N ASN A 106 11.29 -32.53 -39.89
CA ASN A 106 10.10 -31.69 -39.72
C ASN A 106 10.31 -30.27 -40.27
N ALA A 107 11.56 -29.77 -40.26
CA ALA A 107 11.90 -28.44 -40.78
C ALA A 107 13.42 -28.26 -40.95
N LYS A 108 13.83 -27.71 -42.10
CA LYS A 108 15.22 -27.24 -42.35
C LYS A 108 15.60 -26.06 -41.46
N THR A 109 14.71 -25.07 -41.38
CA THR A 109 14.84 -23.91 -40.50
C THR A 109 13.57 -23.75 -39.68
N GLY A 110 13.70 -23.27 -38.45
CA GLY A 110 12.54 -23.04 -37.60
C GLY A 110 12.82 -22.05 -36.48
N THR A 111 11.75 -21.66 -35.79
CA THR A 111 11.79 -20.81 -34.60
C THR A 111 11.13 -21.55 -33.45
N LEU A 112 11.82 -21.65 -32.33
CA LEU A 112 11.33 -22.22 -31.07
C LEU A 112 11.07 -21.09 -30.10
N LYS A 113 9.83 -20.96 -29.66
CA LYS A 113 9.47 -20.04 -28.58
C LYS A 113 9.71 -20.75 -27.25
N LEU A 114 10.83 -20.44 -26.61
CA LEU A 114 11.11 -20.85 -25.25
C LEU A 114 10.31 -20.00 -24.27
N GLY A 115 9.67 -20.63 -23.31
CA GLY A 115 8.94 -19.99 -22.23
C GLY A 115 9.48 -20.43 -20.87
N LEU A 116 9.67 -19.49 -19.96
CA LEU A 116 10.08 -19.70 -18.58
C LEU A 116 9.00 -19.11 -17.67
N LYS A 117 8.35 -19.95 -16.86
CA LYS A 117 7.37 -19.51 -15.87
C LYS A 117 7.89 -19.80 -14.47
N LEU A 118 8.14 -18.72 -13.74
CA LEU A 118 8.52 -18.75 -12.33
C LEU A 118 7.24 -18.66 -11.50
N LEU A 119 6.95 -19.68 -10.71
CA LEU A 119 5.79 -19.71 -9.84
C LEU A 119 6.03 -18.84 -8.60
N PRO A 120 4.97 -18.43 -7.88
CA PRO A 120 5.09 -17.49 -6.76
C PRO A 120 5.92 -17.99 -5.58
N ASN A 121 6.15 -19.30 -5.52
CA ASN A 121 6.93 -19.96 -4.48
C ASN A 121 8.42 -20.03 -4.85
N TYR A 122 8.79 -19.64 -6.07
CA TYR A 122 10.17 -19.58 -6.53
C TYR A 122 10.91 -18.46 -5.78
N PRO A 123 12.15 -18.68 -5.33
CA PRO A 123 12.89 -17.68 -4.56
C PRO A 123 13.03 -16.36 -5.34
N GLU A 124 13.11 -15.25 -4.61
CA GLU A 124 13.45 -13.95 -5.19
C GLU A 124 14.94 -13.94 -5.59
N GLY A 125 15.25 -13.27 -6.70
CA GLY A 125 16.61 -13.04 -7.14
C GLY A 125 16.88 -13.51 -8.57
N TYR A 126 18.17 -13.63 -8.89
CA TYR A 126 18.64 -14.07 -10.19
C TYR A 126 18.65 -15.58 -10.28
N THR A 127 18.26 -16.10 -11.43
CA THR A 127 18.32 -17.52 -11.76
C THR A 127 18.94 -17.69 -13.12
N SER A 128 19.93 -18.57 -13.18
CA SER A 128 20.64 -18.91 -14.39
C SER A 128 20.60 -20.42 -14.62
N GLY A 129 20.81 -20.81 -15.88
CA GLY A 129 21.03 -22.20 -16.24
C GLY A 129 21.54 -22.30 -17.66
N PHE A 130 21.59 -23.53 -18.15
CA PHE A 130 22.05 -23.83 -19.50
C PHE A 130 21.03 -24.65 -20.26
N ILE A 131 21.06 -24.51 -21.57
CA ILE A 131 20.46 -25.40 -22.53
C ILE A 131 21.58 -26.34 -22.97
N SER A 132 21.44 -27.63 -22.69
CA SER A 132 22.40 -28.66 -23.04
C SER A 132 21.83 -29.69 -24.01
N VAL A 133 22.70 -30.45 -24.65
CA VAL A 133 22.30 -31.61 -25.47
C VAL A 133 22.31 -32.86 -24.60
N ALA A 134 21.18 -33.57 -24.55
CA ALA A 134 21.07 -34.84 -23.84
C ALA A 134 21.29 -36.05 -24.77
N GLN A 135 20.75 -36.00 -25.98
CA GLN A 135 20.92 -37.04 -27.00
C GLN A 135 21.00 -36.37 -28.37
N HIS A 136 21.86 -36.86 -29.26
CA HIS A 136 22.03 -36.29 -30.60
C HIS A 136 22.46 -37.35 -31.61
N SER A 137 22.19 -37.05 -32.87
CA SER A 137 22.78 -37.72 -34.04
C SER A 137 23.52 -36.70 -34.93
N LEU A 138 24.03 -35.64 -34.29
CA LEU A 138 24.79 -34.55 -34.91
C LEU A 138 26.21 -34.57 -34.36
N ASP A 139 27.19 -34.26 -35.21
CA ASP A 139 28.58 -34.15 -34.77
C ASP A 139 28.83 -32.78 -34.10
N LEU A 140 28.22 -31.72 -34.62
CA LEU A 140 28.46 -30.33 -34.21
C LEU A 140 27.14 -29.58 -33.97
N ILE A 141 27.09 -28.77 -32.91
CA ILE A 141 26.06 -27.73 -32.71
C ILE A 141 26.76 -26.42 -32.33
N ASN A 142 26.53 -25.34 -33.08
CA ASN A 142 27.15 -24.03 -32.86
C ASN A 142 28.69 -24.09 -32.68
N ASN A 143 29.37 -24.88 -33.52
CA ASN A 143 30.81 -25.15 -33.47
C ASN A 143 31.31 -25.91 -32.22
N ASN A 144 30.40 -26.42 -31.38
CA ASN A 144 30.75 -27.31 -30.28
C ASN A 144 30.66 -28.77 -30.76
N ASP A 145 31.77 -29.49 -30.67
CA ASP A 145 31.87 -30.92 -31.03
C ASP A 145 31.28 -31.78 -29.92
N LEU A 146 30.14 -32.39 -30.21
CA LEU A 146 29.39 -33.16 -29.23
C LEU A 146 29.97 -34.56 -28.98
N ASN A 147 30.81 -35.07 -29.89
CA ASN A 147 31.39 -36.41 -29.77
C ASN A 147 32.68 -36.39 -28.92
N THR A 148 33.43 -35.29 -28.98
CA THR A 148 34.74 -35.17 -28.32
C THR A 148 34.68 -34.33 -27.03
N SER A 149 33.73 -33.39 -26.93
CA SER A 149 33.63 -32.49 -25.78
C SER A 149 32.78 -33.07 -24.65
N ASN A 150 33.28 -32.97 -23.42
CA ASN A 150 32.46 -33.18 -22.22
C ASN A 150 31.50 -31.99 -21.95
N GLU A 151 31.67 -30.88 -22.66
CA GLU A 151 30.82 -29.70 -22.54
C GLU A 151 29.64 -29.77 -23.50
N THR A 152 28.50 -30.23 -23.00
CA THR A 152 27.24 -30.29 -23.78
C THR A 152 26.41 -29.01 -23.69
N ARG A 153 26.94 -27.95 -23.06
CA ARG A 153 26.27 -26.65 -22.88
C ARG A 153 26.33 -25.86 -24.19
N ILE A 154 25.17 -25.54 -24.75
CA ILE A 154 25.08 -24.76 -25.99
C ILE A 154 24.80 -23.29 -25.67
N PHE A 155 23.94 -23.04 -24.67
CA PHE A 155 23.34 -21.73 -24.50
C PHE A 155 23.06 -21.44 -23.03
N LYS A 156 23.49 -20.29 -22.50
CA LYS A 156 23.16 -19.85 -21.13
C LYS A 156 21.85 -19.08 -21.13
N TRP A 157 20.95 -19.37 -20.20
CA TRP A 157 19.75 -18.58 -19.97
C TRP A 157 19.77 -17.95 -18.58
N GLU A 158 19.21 -16.74 -18.48
CA GLU A 158 19.12 -15.98 -17.24
C GLU A 158 17.73 -15.35 -17.12
N ALA A 159 17.21 -15.28 -15.90
CA ALA A 159 15.96 -14.61 -15.56
C ALA A 159 16.04 -14.04 -14.14
N GLU A 160 15.35 -12.93 -13.90
CA GLU A 160 15.23 -12.32 -12.58
C GLU A 160 13.80 -12.47 -12.04
N HIS A 161 13.66 -12.97 -10.82
CA HIS A 161 12.39 -13.08 -10.12
C HIS A 161 12.29 -11.99 -9.06
N LYS A 162 11.38 -11.02 -9.24
CA LYS A 162 11.29 -9.83 -8.39
C LYS A 162 9.97 -9.78 -7.64
N LEU A 163 10.04 -9.74 -6.31
CA LEU A 163 8.86 -9.60 -5.47
C LEU A 163 8.39 -8.14 -5.45
N ILE A 164 7.20 -7.89 -5.98
CA ILE A 164 6.53 -6.59 -5.90
C ILE A 164 5.39 -6.61 -4.87
N MET A 165 5.04 -5.44 -4.36
CA MET A 165 3.92 -5.31 -3.45
C MET A 165 2.60 -5.56 -4.19
N ASN A 166 1.73 -6.39 -3.61
CA ASN A 166 0.40 -6.65 -4.14
C ASN A 166 -0.34 -5.32 -4.45
N PRO A 167 -0.91 -5.14 -5.65
CA PRO A 167 -1.51 -3.88 -6.07
C PRO A 167 -2.69 -3.46 -5.18
N LEU A 168 -3.47 -4.41 -4.68
CA LEU A 168 -4.56 -4.14 -3.73
C LEU A 168 -4.02 -3.63 -2.40
N LYS A 169 -2.95 -4.27 -1.89
CA LYS A 169 -2.28 -3.82 -0.66
C LYS A 169 -1.73 -2.40 -0.84
N LYS A 170 -1.10 -2.10 -1.98
CA LYS A 170 -0.63 -0.76 -2.34
C LYS A 170 -1.76 0.26 -2.32
N ALA A 171 -2.90 -0.06 -2.94
CA ALA A 171 -4.07 0.81 -2.98
C ALA A 171 -4.65 1.08 -1.59
N LEU A 172 -4.77 0.05 -0.73
CA LEU A 172 -5.26 0.20 0.64
C LEU A 172 -4.35 1.10 1.49
N ILE A 173 -3.03 0.96 1.36
CA ILE A 173 -2.07 1.84 2.04
C ILE A 173 -2.27 3.29 1.60
N ILE A 174 -2.44 3.54 0.30
CA ILE A 174 -2.68 4.90 -0.22
C ILE A 174 -3.98 5.49 0.35
N VAL A 175 -5.08 4.73 0.32
CA VAL A 175 -6.38 5.17 0.87
C VAL A 175 -6.29 5.43 2.37
N PHE A 176 -5.62 4.55 3.11
CA PHE A 176 -5.42 4.70 4.54
C PHE A 176 -4.60 5.96 4.88
N THR A 177 -3.53 6.21 4.13
CA THR A 177 -2.70 7.42 4.26
C THR A 177 -3.56 8.66 4.02
N PHE A 178 -4.35 8.69 2.95
CA PHE A 178 -5.21 9.84 2.64
C PHE A 178 -6.26 10.12 3.74
N ILE A 179 -6.94 9.07 4.23
CA ILE A 179 -7.91 9.20 5.32
C ILE A 179 -7.23 9.71 6.60
N SER A 180 -6.06 9.16 6.93
CA SER A 180 -5.30 9.57 8.10
C SER A 180 -4.86 11.03 8.01
N SER A 181 -4.36 11.47 6.86
CA SER A 181 -4.01 12.87 6.60
C SER A 181 -5.22 13.79 6.73
N ALA A 182 -6.38 13.42 6.16
CA ALA A 182 -7.61 14.19 6.28
C ALA A 182 -8.09 14.30 7.73
N LEU A 183 -8.00 13.22 8.52
CA LEU A 183 -8.33 13.24 9.94
C LEU A 183 -7.37 14.12 10.73
N ILE A 184 -6.06 14.06 10.47
CA ILE A 184 -5.06 14.92 11.11
C ILE A 184 -5.38 16.39 10.83
N ILE A 185 -5.63 16.74 9.57
CA ILE A 185 -6.01 18.10 9.15
C ILE A 185 -7.30 18.55 9.86
N TRP A 186 -8.30 17.67 9.93
CA TRP A 186 -9.54 17.93 10.65
C TRP A 186 -9.29 18.22 12.12
N PHE A 187 -8.58 17.35 12.85
CA PHE A 187 -8.40 17.48 14.29
C PHE A 187 -7.48 18.62 14.71
N LEU A 188 -6.43 18.92 13.92
CA LEU A 188 -5.49 20.00 14.22
C LEU A 188 -6.07 21.38 13.87
N PHE A 189 -6.60 21.53 12.65
CA PHE A 189 -6.95 22.84 12.11
C PHE A 189 -8.47 23.08 12.06
N LEU A 190 -9.21 22.28 11.29
CA LEU A 190 -10.63 22.58 11.00
C LEU A 190 -11.50 22.50 12.25
N ARG A 191 -11.30 21.49 13.09
CA ARG A 191 -12.08 21.28 14.31
C ARG A 191 -11.99 22.48 15.24
N ASN A 192 -10.79 23.05 15.41
CA ASN A 192 -10.61 24.21 16.27
C ASN A 192 -11.18 25.50 15.65
N LYS A 193 -11.19 25.62 14.32
CA LYS A 193 -11.76 26.76 13.59
C LYS A 193 -13.30 26.73 13.58
N ILE A 194 -13.91 25.60 13.27
CA ILE A 194 -15.37 25.41 13.15
C ILE A 194 -16.02 25.37 14.53
N TYR A 195 -15.39 24.67 15.48
CA TYR A 195 -15.84 24.56 16.86
C TYR A 195 -14.84 25.29 17.76
N PRO A 196 -14.95 26.61 17.95
CA PRO A 196 -14.09 27.34 18.88
C PRO A 196 -14.34 26.88 20.33
N LYS A 197 -13.38 27.16 21.23
CA LYS A 197 -13.48 26.83 22.67
C LYS A 197 -14.03 28.03 23.44
N PHE A 198 -14.85 27.79 24.47
CA PHE A 198 -15.18 28.84 25.44
C PHE A 198 -13.92 29.29 26.21
N LYS A 199 -13.84 30.58 26.56
CA LYS A 199 -12.92 31.03 27.61
C LYS A 199 -13.50 30.67 28.98
N LYS A 200 -12.65 30.67 30.01
CA LYS A 200 -13.11 30.44 31.40
C LYS A 200 -14.09 31.56 31.80
N GLY A 201 -15.16 31.19 32.50
CA GLY A 201 -16.20 32.11 33.00
C GLY A 201 -17.38 31.32 33.57
N ARG A 202 -18.45 32.01 33.96
CA ARG A 202 -19.66 31.40 34.49
C ARG A 202 -20.88 32.20 34.04
N ILE A 203 -21.89 31.48 33.56
CA ILE A 203 -23.21 32.04 33.30
C ILE A 203 -24.06 31.74 34.52
N GLN A 204 -24.56 32.77 35.20
CA GLN A 204 -25.50 32.64 36.30
C GLN A 204 -26.91 32.90 35.76
N ILE A 205 -27.85 32.09 36.20
CA ILE A 205 -29.27 32.27 35.95
C ILE A 205 -29.84 32.77 37.27
N LEU A 206 -30.34 33.99 37.28
CA LEU A 206 -30.83 34.68 38.48
C LEU A 206 -32.33 34.45 38.69
N SER A 207 -33.09 34.35 37.60
CA SER A 207 -34.54 34.17 37.59
C SER A 207 -34.95 33.38 36.35
N PRO A 208 -35.98 32.49 36.41
CA PRO A 208 -36.86 32.23 37.55
C PRO A 208 -36.33 31.19 38.54
N TYR A 209 -35.10 30.68 38.34
CA TYR A 209 -34.42 29.79 39.28
C TYR A 209 -32.96 30.21 39.41
N PHE A 210 -32.35 29.88 40.55
CA PHE A 210 -30.94 30.13 40.76
C PHE A 210 -30.10 28.96 40.23
N GLY A 211 -29.37 29.20 39.15
CA GLY A 211 -28.55 28.19 38.47
C GLY A 211 -27.22 28.75 38.01
N SER A 212 -26.23 27.89 37.78
CA SER A 212 -24.98 28.34 37.17
C SER A 212 -24.37 27.32 36.22
N VAL A 213 -23.99 27.80 35.03
CA VAL A 213 -23.34 27.01 33.99
C VAL A 213 -21.88 27.43 33.89
N LEU A 214 -20.99 26.51 34.23
CA LEU A 214 -19.54 26.76 34.24
C LEU A 214 -18.97 26.67 32.83
N LEU A 215 -18.34 27.76 32.37
CA LEU A 215 -17.70 27.83 31.05
C LEU A 215 -16.26 27.34 31.16
N ASN A 216 -15.98 26.23 30.48
CA ASN A 216 -14.67 25.60 30.44
C ASN A 216 -14.11 25.56 29.02
N ARG A 217 -12.77 25.60 28.90
CA ARG A 217 -12.06 25.49 27.60
C ARG A 217 -12.33 24.19 26.85
N ASN A 218 -12.83 23.16 27.54
CA ASN A 218 -13.15 21.87 26.93
C ASN A 218 -14.55 21.82 26.30
N ILE A 219 -15.40 22.81 26.58
CA ILE A 219 -16.75 22.91 26.05
C ILE A 219 -16.72 23.75 24.77
N LYS A 220 -17.44 23.29 23.75
CA LYS A 220 -17.52 23.93 22.44
C LYS A 220 -18.90 24.54 22.16
N LEU A 221 -19.92 24.04 22.84
CA LEU A 221 -21.32 24.44 22.69
C LEU A 221 -22.04 24.20 24.02
N ILE A 222 -22.90 25.13 24.40
CA ILE A 222 -23.83 24.97 25.52
C ILE A 222 -25.24 25.06 24.98
N ILE A 223 -26.10 24.13 25.39
CA ILE A 223 -27.51 24.08 24.99
C ILE A 223 -28.33 24.07 26.28
N LEU A 224 -29.16 25.09 26.44
CA LEU A 224 -30.16 25.14 27.51
C LEU A 224 -31.45 24.53 26.94
N THR A 225 -31.97 23.47 27.56
CA THR A 225 -33.07 22.66 27.01
C THR A 225 -33.98 22.13 28.11
N SER A 226 -35.23 21.83 27.79
CA SER A 226 -36.18 21.20 28.73
C SER A 226 -35.98 19.70 28.89
N SER A 227 -35.36 19.04 27.92
CA SER A 227 -35.30 17.58 27.86
C SER A 227 -33.86 17.04 27.92
N PRO A 228 -33.64 15.89 28.58
CA PRO A 228 -32.32 15.30 28.64
C PRO A 228 -31.87 14.83 27.26
N LYS A 229 -30.74 15.38 26.78
CA LYS A 229 -30.09 14.97 25.53
C LYS A 229 -28.69 14.44 25.81
N LYS A 230 -28.35 13.32 25.17
CA LYS A 230 -27.00 12.73 25.24
C LYS A 230 -26.26 12.93 23.91
N GLN A 231 -25.02 13.40 23.99
CA GLN A 231 -24.15 13.48 22.81
C GLN A 231 -23.54 12.10 22.51
N LYS A 232 -23.70 11.61 21.29
CA LYS A 232 -23.07 10.36 20.83
C LYS A 232 -21.54 10.46 20.92
N TYR A 233 -20.87 9.35 21.24
CA TYR A 233 -19.41 9.30 21.44
C TYR A 233 -18.64 9.85 20.23
N PHE A 234 -18.92 9.36 19.02
CA PHE A 234 -18.26 9.85 17.81
C PHE A 234 -18.52 11.33 17.57
N ASN A 235 -19.76 11.79 17.75
CA ASN A 235 -20.08 13.22 17.63
C ASN A 235 -19.22 14.04 18.62
N LYS A 236 -19.06 13.59 19.87
CA LYS A 236 -18.20 14.24 20.87
C LYS A 236 -16.73 14.28 20.46
N VAL A 237 -16.22 13.23 19.82
CA VAL A 237 -14.85 13.22 19.28
C VAL A 237 -14.71 14.27 18.18
N PHE A 238 -15.61 14.30 17.20
CA PHE A 238 -15.49 15.22 16.05
C PHE A 238 -15.80 16.69 16.38
N THR A 239 -16.87 16.97 17.15
CA THR A 239 -17.33 18.35 17.44
C THR A 239 -16.84 18.89 18.78
N GLY A 240 -16.38 18.02 19.68
CA GLY A 240 -16.01 18.37 21.06
C GLY A 240 -17.18 18.24 22.03
N LYS A 241 -16.94 18.58 23.30
CA LYS A 241 -17.96 18.42 24.36
C LYS A 241 -19.06 19.48 24.19
N ILE A 242 -20.29 19.01 24.07
CA ILE A 242 -21.51 19.81 24.22
C ILE A 242 -21.99 19.66 25.66
N GLN A 243 -22.25 20.77 26.34
CA GLN A 243 -22.85 20.77 27.68
C GLN A 243 -24.33 21.10 27.55
N TYR A 244 -25.17 20.23 28.12
CA TYR A 244 -26.60 20.44 28.20
C TYR A 244 -26.94 20.90 29.62
N GLU A 245 -27.63 22.03 29.73
CA GLU A 245 -28.28 22.45 30.96
C GLU A 245 -29.76 22.10 30.81
N ILE A 246 -30.27 21.25 31.70
CA ILE A 246 -31.62 20.71 31.59
C ILE A 246 -32.49 21.39 32.63
N ASN A 247 -33.49 22.16 32.18
CA ASN A 247 -34.48 22.76 33.06
C ASN A 247 -35.84 22.87 32.35
N PRO A 248 -36.96 22.44 32.96
CA PRO A 248 -38.31 22.53 32.37
C PRO A 248 -38.74 23.94 31.94
N ILE A 249 -38.14 25.00 32.49
CA ILE A 249 -38.43 26.40 32.15
C ILE A 249 -38.06 26.73 30.69
N TYR A 250 -37.17 25.97 30.06
CA TYR A 250 -36.79 26.17 28.67
C TYR A 250 -37.80 25.53 27.70
N ASP A 251 -38.79 26.28 27.23
CA ASP A 251 -39.76 25.79 26.24
C ASP A 251 -39.08 25.33 24.93
N LYS A 252 -38.06 26.07 24.48
CA LYS A 252 -37.30 25.83 23.25
C LYS A 252 -35.80 25.97 23.54
N ASP A 253 -34.98 25.22 22.79
CA ASP A 253 -33.54 25.18 23.00
C ASP A 253 -32.88 26.55 22.77
N ILE A 254 -32.16 27.05 23.79
CA ILE A 254 -31.30 28.24 23.66
C ILE A 254 -29.87 27.75 23.46
N ILE A 255 -29.23 28.22 22.37
CA ILE A 255 -27.90 27.74 21.98
C ILE A 255 -26.87 28.84 22.22
N LEU A 256 -25.85 28.52 23.01
CA LEU A 256 -24.74 29.42 23.32
C LEU A 256 -23.47 28.91 22.62
N ARG A 257 -22.86 29.77 21.80
CA ARG A 257 -21.61 29.50 21.07
C ARG A 257 -20.51 30.46 21.53
N PRO A 258 -19.23 30.05 21.50
CA PRO A 258 -18.13 30.96 21.75
C PRO A 258 -18.10 32.09 20.70
N GLY A 259 -17.98 33.34 21.16
CA GLY A 259 -17.76 34.51 20.34
C GLY A 259 -16.28 34.90 20.24
N ARG A 260 -16.00 36.04 19.59
CA ARG A 260 -14.64 36.61 19.57
C ARG A 260 -14.31 37.17 20.96
N GLY A 261 -13.11 36.90 21.47
CA GLY A 261 -12.69 37.40 22.79
C GLY A 261 -13.35 36.62 23.94
N LYS A 262 -13.79 37.34 24.98
CA LYS A 262 -14.58 36.77 26.10
C LYS A 262 -16.09 36.94 25.86
N LYS A 263 -16.56 37.00 24.60
CA LYS A 263 -18.00 37.15 24.29
C LYS A 263 -18.64 35.80 24.01
N ILE A 264 -19.95 35.68 24.24
CA ILE A 264 -20.74 34.47 23.96
C ILE A 264 -21.83 34.81 22.96
N LYS A 265 -21.83 34.16 21.80
CA LYS A 265 -22.91 34.28 20.80
C LYS A 265 -24.13 33.51 21.30
N ILE A 266 -25.25 34.19 21.47
CA ILE A 266 -26.53 33.57 21.82
C ILE A 266 -27.37 33.40 20.55
N LYS A 267 -27.88 32.19 20.32
CA LYS A 267 -28.91 31.91 19.31
C LYS A 267 -30.20 31.57 20.05
N LEU A 268 -31.15 32.48 19.91
CA LEU A 268 -32.46 32.43 20.52
C LEU A 268 -33.47 31.73 19.60
N PRO A 269 -34.47 31.02 20.14
CA PRO A 269 -35.56 30.47 19.34
C PRO A 269 -36.50 31.58 18.83
N LEU A 270 -37.22 31.30 17.74
CA LEU A 270 -38.19 32.24 17.16
C LEU A 270 -39.24 32.65 18.20
N GLY A 271 -39.58 33.95 18.22
CA GLY A 271 -40.54 34.54 19.16
C GLY A 271 -39.97 35.00 20.50
N THR A 272 -38.68 34.78 20.76
CA THR A 272 -38.04 35.23 22.00
C THR A 272 -37.30 36.55 21.83
N GLN A 273 -37.34 37.39 22.86
CA GLN A 273 -36.72 38.71 22.87
C GLN A 273 -35.65 38.77 23.98
N ILE A 274 -34.55 39.47 23.71
CA ILE A 274 -33.48 39.71 24.69
C ILE A 274 -33.35 41.20 24.96
N SER A 275 -33.25 41.57 26.24
CA SER A 275 -33.05 42.94 26.70
C SER A 275 -31.79 43.01 27.58
N PRO A 276 -30.81 43.89 27.25
CA PRO A 276 -30.75 44.73 26.06
C PRO A 276 -30.62 43.89 24.76
N PRO A 277 -31.09 44.39 23.60
CA PRO A 277 -30.97 43.68 22.33
C PRO A 277 -29.51 43.41 21.99
N SER A 278 -29.10 42.14 22.01
CA SER A 278 -27.74 41.73 21.67
C SER A 278 -27.68 40.30 21.14
N ILE A 279 -26.78 40.08 20.18
CA ILE A 279 -26.42 38.75 19.67
C ILE A 279 -25.25 38.16 20.49
N ASN A 280 -24.53 38.99 21.23
CA ASN A 280 -23.37 38.61 22.03
C ASN A 280 -23.55 38.99 23.50
N LEU A 281 -23.45 38.02 24.39
CA LEU A 281 -23.35 38.25 25.83
C LEU A 281 -21.92 38.70 26.14
N GLU A 282 -21.81 39.86 26.77
CA GLU A 282 -20.55 40.45 27.22
C GLU A 282 -20.33 40.15 28.71
N PRO A 283 -19.07 40.01 29.13
CA PRO A 283 -18.77 39.70 30.53
C PRO A 283 -19.23 40.84 31.44
N TYR A 284 -19.65 40.48 32.65
CA TYR A 284 -20.16 41.34 33.73
C TYR A 284 -21.51 42.03 33.45
N ASN A 285 -22.20 41.66 32.37
CA ASN A 285 -23.52 42.18 32.05
C ASN A 285 -24.64 41.18 32.37
N SER A 286 -25.82 41.71 32.70
CA SER A 286 -27.07 40.96 32.85
C SER A 286 -27.99 41.16 31.64
N TYR A 287 -28.71 40.10 31.30
CA TYR A 287 -29.60 40.03 30.14
C TYR A 287 -30.90 39.36 30.55
N LYS A 288 -32.03 39.92 30.13
CA LYS A 288 -33.37 39.34 30.31
C LYS A 288 -33.84 38.75 29.00
N VAL A 289 -34.02 37.44 28.97
CA VAL A 289 -34.57 36.69 27.82
C VAL A 289 -36.03 36.41 28.09
N LYS A 290 -36.92 37.11 27.37
CA LYS A 290 -38.37 36.90 27.45
C LYS A 290 -38.76 35.80 26.47
N THR A 291 -39.26 34.69 27.03
CA THR A 291 -39.94 33.63 26.29
C THR A 291 -41.46 33.85 26.34
N GLU A 292 -42.22 32.99 25.68
CA GLU A 292 -43.70 33.06 25.68
C GLU A 292 -44.28 32.95 27.11
N LYS A 293 -43.62 32.19 28.01
CA LYS A 293 -44.12 31.90 29.36
C LYS A 293 -43.31 32.54 30.49
N HIS A 294 -42.01 32.76 30.29
CA HIS A 294 -41.09 33.10 31.37
C HIS A 294 -40.13 34.22 30.97
N ILE A 295 -39.65 34.95 31.98
CA ILE A 295 -38.54 35.89 31.83
C ILE A 295 -37.34 35.26 32.51
N ILE A 296 -36.31 34.96 31.72
CA ILE A 296 -35.08 34.32 32.19
C ILE A 296 -34.01 35.39 32.32
N GLU A 297 -33.54 35.64 33.53
CA GLU A 297 -32.47 36.60 33.80
C GLU A 297 -31.13 35.87 33.88
N ILE A 298 -30.21 36.26 32.99
CA ILE A 298 -28.91 35.63 32.79
C ILE A 298 -27.82 36.67 33.03
N GLN A 299 -26.90 36.39 33.94
CA GLN A 299 -25.71 37.21 34.18
C GLN A 299 -24.46 36.45 33.72
N TYR A 300 -23.61 37.10 32.93
CA TYR A 300 -22.35 36.51 32.51
C TYR A 300 -21.20 37.07 33.36
N SER A 301 -20.42 36.18 34.00
CA SER A 301 -19.23 36.49 34.83
C SER A 301 -17.95 35.84 34.32
#